data_AF-A0A022PBI6-F1
#
_entry.id   AF-A0A022PBI6-F1
#
_cell.length_a   1.000
_cell.length_b   1.000
_cell.length_c   1.000
_cell.angle_alpha   90.00
_cell.angle_beta   90.00
_cell.angle_gamma   90.00
#
_symmetry.space_group_name_H-M   'P 1'
#
loop_
_entity.id
_entity.type
_entity.pdbx_description
1 polymer ?
#
loop_
_entity_poly.entity_id
_entity_poly.type
_entity_poly.pdbx_seq_one_letter_code
_entity_poly.pdbx_strand_id
1 'polypeptide(L)'
;MPISSISGHVPLSQTQAPQHTVSSPLLEQGNRLFEQSVRRGSLHFQSSDLKHLIAELRQLQSAPNSAQAQRVQDAIQHWENHHPKEVAARSTRLAELKQALAEQGAMVRTFQPKVMATGPQAMLQQAMPALQKMGTYACTDAGTFVSKQNPHYQQIMERLKSFNDNPDRLRGNNQANMMSNMAAIAARQGNVSLNQLQSIAARVAQAQAGCCTTLAYSAAAELVKHNQDNQQRIEVVAHRGSKGHTQTHCFVVVGRDPSSELSKPETWGKQAHVIDPWAATIGGRLQGTPSNPPIANLWPPTESVFDNHKE
;
A
#
# COMPACT_ATOMS: atom_id res chain seq x y z
N MET A 1 3.78 71.19 -36.86
CA MET A 1 3.23 71.19 -35.48
C MET A 1 1.76 71.58 -35.57
N PRO A 2 0.82 71.20 -34.68
CA PRO A 2 0.77 70.19 -33.61
C PRO A 2 -0.44 69.21 -33.79
N ILE A 3 -0.42 68.00 -33.20
CA ILE A 3 -1.06 67.49 -31.95
C ILE A 3 -2.53 67.07 -32.06
N SER A 4 -2.71 65.82 -31.61
CA SER A 4 -3.86 64.95 -31.41
C SER A 4 -4.89 65.39 -30.35
N SER A 5 -6.08 64.79 -30.42
CA SER A 5 -6.77 63.98 -29.37
C SER A 5 -8.30 64.17 -29.45
N ILE A 6 -9.24 63.31 -29.01
CA ILE A 6 -9.37 61.89 -28.62
C ILE A 6 -10.90 61.66 -28.43
N SER A 7 -11.34 60.41 -28.59
CA SER A 7 -12.52 59.76 -27.99
C SER A 7 -13.95 60.01 -28.49
N GLY A 8 -14.56 58.89 -28.85
CA GLY A 8 -15.93 58.56 -28.50
C GLY A 8 -16.47 57.44 -29.36
N HIS A 9 -16.27 56.16 -28.99
CA HIS A 9 -17.23 55.08 -29.24
C HIS A 9 -16.86 53.83 -28.43
N VAL A 10 -17.82 53.36 -27.65
CA VAL A 10 -17.82 52.11 -26.87
C VAL A 10 -18.05 50.92 -27.80
N PRO A 11 -17.26 49.84 -27.73
CA PRO A 11 -17.70 48.52 -28.15
C PRO A 11 -17.94 47.60 -26.96
N LEU A 12 -19.01 46.80 -27.10
CA LEU A 12 -19.38 45.70 -26.22
C LEU A 12 -18.18 44.80 -25.90
N SER A 13 -17.92 44.58 -24.61
CA SER A 13 -16.99 43.56 -24.16
C SER A 13 -17.51 42.17 -24.55
N GLN A 14 -16.81 41.54 -25.48
CA GLN A 14 -16.87 40.10 -25.68
C GLN A 14 -16.33 39.42 -24.43
N THR A 15 -17.21 38.73 -23.72
CA THR A 15 -16.85 37.78 -22.68
C THR A 15 -16.08 36.63 -23.33
N GLN A 16 -14.76 36.59 -23.16
CA GLN A 16 -13.97 35.40 -23.48
C GLN A 16 -14.44 34.26 -22.57
N ALA A 17 -14.92 33.18 -23.20
CA ALA A 17 -15.26 31.95 -22.53
C ALA A 17 -13.99 31.33 -21.88
N PRO A 18 -14.08 30.72 -20.70
CA PRO A 18 -12.97 30.00 -20.09
C PRO A 18 -12.56 28.83 -20.99
N GLN A 19 -11.26 28.75 -21.33
CA GLN A 19 -10.69 27.56 -21.95
C GLN A 19 -10.82 26.39 -20.97
N HIS A 20 -11.77 25.48 -21.24
CA HIS A 20 -11.81 24.18 -20.60
C HIS A 20 -10.55 23.39 -21.00
N THR A 21 -9.76 23.01 -20.01
CA THR A 21 -8.73 21.97 -20.14
C THR A 21 -9.40 20.68 -20.60
N VAL A 22 -9.15 20.29 -21.85
CA VAL A 22 -9.72 19.09 -22.46
C VAL A 22 -9.08 17.87 -21.80
N SER A 23 -9.85 17.13 -20.99
CA SER A 23 -9.45 15.80 -20.53
C SER A 23 -9.05 14.93 -21.73
N SER A 24 -7.89 14.26 -21.67
CA SER A 24 -7.47 13.38 -22.75
C SER A 24 -8.53 12.31 -23.04
N PRO A 25 -8.93 12.10 -24.31
CA PRO A 25 -10.00 11.17 -24.66
C PRO A 25 -9.63 9.71 -24.36
N LEU A 26 -8.35 9.40 -24.14
CA LEU A 26 -7.87 8.02 -23.93
C LEU A 26 -8.43 7.35 -22.66
N LEU A 27 -8.85 8.13 -21.67
CA LEU A 27 -9.37 7.63 -20.39
C LEU A 27 -10.91 7.64 -20.33
N GLU A 28 -11.57 8.13 -21.38
CA GLU A 28 -13.02 8.17 -21.44
C GLU A 28 -13.62 6.75 -21.52
N GLN A 29 -14.79 6.59 -20.93
CA GLN A 29 -15.52 5.32 -20.92
C GLN A 29 -15.74 4.82 -22.35
N GLY A 30 -15.24 3.63 -22.65
CA GLY A 30 -15.40 2.99 -23.96
C GLY A 30 -14.43 3.49 -25.05
N ASN A 31 -13.51 4.41 -24.74
CA ASN A 31 -12.51 4.85 -25.70
C ASN A 31 -11.52 3.71 -26.03
N ARG A 32 -11.26 3.47 -27.33
CA ARG A 32 -10.36 2.41 -27.79
C ARG A 32 -9.15 2.91 -28.56
N LEU A 33 -8.85 4.21 -28.51
CA LEU A 33 -7.78 4.81 -29.32
C LEU A 33 -6.40 4.24 -28.97
N PHE A 34 -6.10 4.05 -27.68
CA PHE A 34 -4.86 3.39 -27.26
C PHE A 34 -4.82 1.93 -27.74
N GLU A 35 -5.90 1.18 -27.51
CA GLU A 35 -6.00 -0.22 -27.95
C GLU A 35 -5.83 -0.38 -29.47
N GLN A 36 -6.41 0.53 -30.26
CA GLN A 36 -6.27 0.54 -31.71
C GLN A 36 -4.83 0.88 -32.14
N SER A 37 -4.17 1.79 -31.42
CA SER A 37 -2.79 2.20 -31.72
C SER A 37 -1.76 1.08 -31.52
N VAL A 38 -2.04 0.13 -30.62
CA VAL A 38 -1.15 -0.99 -30.31
C VAL A 38 -1.46 -2.27 -31.12
N ARG A 39 -2.52 -2.26 -31.94
CA ARG A 39 -2.87 -3.38 -32.82
C ARG A 39 -1.98 -3.38 -34.06
N ARG A 40 -1.44 -4.56 -34.39
CA ARG A 40 -0.90 -4.88 -35.71
C ARG A 40 -1.72 -6.04 -36.29
N GLY A 41 -1.66 -6.26 -37.59
CA GLY A 41 -2.42 -7.31 -38.28
C GLY A 41 -2.27 -8.70 -37.63
N SER A 42 -3.18 -9.62 -37.95
CA SER A 42 -3.36 -10.93 -37.31
C SER A 42 -2.13 -11.84 -37.24
N LEU A 43 -1.06 -11.52 -37.97
CA LEU A 43 0.19 -12.28 -38.04
C LEU A 43 1.26 -11.84 -37.02
N HIS A 44 1.02 -10.78 -36.22
CA HIS A 44 2.00 -10.30 -35.25
C HIS A 44 1.64 -10.67 -33.81
N PHE A 45 2.50 -11.48 -33.18
CA PHE A 45 2.41 -11.85 -31.77
C PHE A 45 2.25 -10.63 -30.86
N GLN A 46 1.28 -10.69 -29.95
CA GLN A 46 1.00 -9.69 -28.91
C GLN A 46 1.28 -10.32 -27.55
N SER A 47 2.12 -9.67 -26.73
CA SER A 47 2.47 -10.17 -25.39
C SER A 47 1.26 -10.28 -24.45
N SER A 48 1.38 -11.12 -23.43
CA SER A 48 0.44 -11.17 -22.30
C SER A 48 0.38 -9.83 -21.57
N ASP A 49 1.50 -9.12 -21.48
CA ASP A 49 1.63 -7.87 -20.73
C ASP A 49 0.89 -6.73 -21.44
N LEU A 50 0.98 -6.65 -22.77
CA LEU A 50 0.20 -5.68 -23.54
C LEU A 50 -1.31 -5.99 -23.46
N LYS A 51 -1.70 -7.28 -23.41
CA LYS A 51 -3.10 -7.66 -23.19
C LYS A 51 -3.58 -7.27 -21.79
N HIS A 52 -2.73 -7.45 -20.78
CA HIS A 52 -3.01 -7.05 -19.41
C HIS A 52 -3.17 -5.53 -19.28
N LEU A 53 -2.26 -4.75 -19.88
CA LEU A 53 -2.37 -3.29 -19.94
C LEU A 53 -3.71 -2.83 -20.56
N ILE A 54 -4.13 -3.43 -21.67
CA ILE A 54 -5.42 -3.12 -22.30
C ILE A 54 -6.59 -3.45 -21.36
N ALA A 55 -6.51 -4.55 -20.61
CA ALA A 55 -7.54 -4.94 -19.66
C ALA A 55 -7.65 -3.96 -18.49
N GLU A 56 -6.52 -3.57 -17.88
CA GLU A 56 -6.49 -2.60 -16.79
C GLU A 56 -6.96 -1.20 -17.24
N LEU A 57 -6.62 -0.80 -18.48
CA LEU A 57 -7.10 0.45 -19.07
C LEU A 57 -8.63 0.44 -19.25
N ARG A 58 -9.20 -0.66 -19.73
CA ARG A 58 -10.67 -0.79 -19.86
C ARG A 58 -11.36 -0.73 -18.50
N GLN A 59 -10.76 -1.34 -17.48
CA GLN A 59 -11.28 -1.26 -16.11
C GLN A 59 -11.25 0.19 -15.60
N LEU A 60 -10.15 0.91 -15.83
CA LEU A 60 -10.04 2.33 -15.47
C LEU A 60 -11.11 3.18 -16.16
N GLN A 61 -11.33 2.96 -17.46
CA GLN A 61 -12.36 3.65 -18.25
C GLN A 61 -13.78 3.34 -17.78
N SER A 62 -14.03 2.11 -17.27
CA SER A 62 -15.36 1.73 -16.75
C SER A 62 -15.64 2.24 -15.34
N ALA A 63 -14.61 2.34 -14.50
CA ALA A 63 -14.74 2.70 -13.09
C ALA A 63 -13.52 3.53 -12.65
N PRO A 64 -13.49 4.84 -13.01
CA PRO A 64 -12.35 5.70 -12.72
C PRO A 64 -12.05 5.78 -11.22
N ASN A 65 -10.88 5.30 -10.81
CA ASN A 65 -10.39 5.45 -9.43
C ASN A 65 -8.85 5.42 -9.39
N SER A 66 -8.28 5.96 -8.32
CA SER A 66 -6.82 6.13 -8.17
C SER A 66 -6.06 4.80 -8.13
N ALA A 67 -6.62 3.77 -7.48
CA ALA A 67 -6.00 2.44 -7.42
C ALA A 67 -5.93 1.79 -8.80
N GLN A 68 -6.96 1.98 -9.63
CA GLN A 68 -7.01 1.49 -10.99
C GLN A 68 -6.07 2.27 -11.92
N ALA A 69 -5.93 3.59 -11.71
CA ALA A 69 -4.96 4.40 -12.44
C ALA A 69 -3.52 3.94 -12.13
N GLN A 70 -3.22 3.60 -10.87
CA GLN A 70 -1.93 3.04 -10.49
C GLN A 70 -1.67 1.68 -11.15
N ARG A 71 -2.67 0.78 -11.20
CA ARG A 71 -2.53 -0.51 -11.90
C ARG A 71 -2.22 -0.34 -13.39
N VAL A 72 -2.81 0.66 -14.05
CA VAL A 72 -2.46 0.98 -15.44
C VAL A 72 -1.01 1.47 -15.55
N GLN A 73 -0.54 2.31 -14.63
CA GLN A 73 0.86 2.76 -14.60
C GLN A 73 1.84 1.59 -14.37
N ASP A 74 1.51 0.68 -13.43
CA ASP A 74 2.32 -0.51 -13.14
C ASP A 74 2.37 -1.45 -14.35
N ALA A 75 1.24 -1.65 -15.03
CA ALA A 75 1.15 -2.45 -16.24
C ALA A 75 1.95 -1.84 -17.41
N ILE A 76 1.96 -0.50 -17.53
CA ILE A 76 2.81 0.21 -18.50
C ILE A 76 4.28 -0.06 -18.20
N GLN A 77 4.72 0.12 -16.95
CA GLN A 77 6.10 -0.07 -16.56
C GLN A 77 6.56 -1.52 -16.77
N HIS A 78 5.69 -2.49 -16.44
CA HIS A 78 5.96 -3.91 -16.65
C HIS A 78 6.16 -4.22 -18.14
N TRP A 79 5.29 -3.70 -19.01
CA TRP A 79 5.39 -3.87 -20.46
C TRP A 79 6.66 -3.22 -21.03
N GLU A 80 7.02 -2.01 -20.58
CA GLU A 80 8.25 -1.31 -20.99
C GLU A 80 9.52 -2.09 -20.63
N ASN A 81 9.54 -2.71 -19.45
CA ASN A 81 10.71 -3.44 -18.96
C ASN A 81 10.88 -4.82 -19.64
N HIS A 82 9.79 -5.55 -19.88
CA HIS A 82 9.85 -6.94 -20.34
C HIS A 82 9.72 -7.08 -21.86
N HIS A 83 9.16 -6.09 -22.55
CA HIS A 83 8.90 -6.14 -23.99
C HIS A 83 9.38 -4.88 -24.74
N PRO A 84 10.65 -4.44 -24.60
CA PRO A 84 11.14 -3.18 -25.16
C PRO A 84 11.02 -3.10 -26.69
N LYS A 85 11.17 -4.21 -27.40
CA LYS A 85 10.97 -4.27 -28.87
C LYS A 85 9.52 -4.09 -29.28
N GLU A 86 8.58 -4.63 -28.50
CA GLU A 86 7.14 -4.47 -28.75
C GLU A 86 6.70 -3.03 -28.43
N VAL A 87 7.23 -2.45 -27.35
CA VAL A 87 7.02 -1.05 -26.95
C VAL A 87 7.50 -0.13 -28.06
N ALA A 88 8.75 -0.27 -28.53
CA ALA A 88 9.27 0.54 -29.64
C ALA A 88 8.39 0.46 -30.90
N ALA A 89 7.77 -0.69 -31.15
CA ALA A 89 6.94 -0.93 -32.32
C ALA A 89 5.46 -0.48 -32.18
N ARG A 90 4.94 -0.34 -30.96
CA ARG A 90 3.49 -0.20 -30.69
C ARG A 90 3.12 0.96 -29.75
N SER A 91 4.07 1.71 -29.19
CA SER A 91 3.84 2.73 -28.15
C SER A 91 3.44 4.12 -28.64
N THR A 92 2.87 4.26 -29.85
CA THR A 92 2.63 5.58 -30.48
C THR A 92 1.75 6.52 -29.66
N ARG A 93 0.83 5.99 -28.84
CA ARG A 93 0.01 6.77 -27.89
C ARG A 93 0.37 6.57 -26.42
N LEU A 94 1.52 5.95 -26.14
CA LEU A 94 1.93 5.67 -24.76
C LEU A 94 2.24 6.95 -23.97
N ALA A 95 2.87 7.93 -24.61
CA ALA A 95 3.14 9.23 -23.99
C ALA A 95 1.84 9.98 -23.66
N GLU A 96 0.87 9.98 -24.59
CA GLU A 96 -0.47 10.57 -24.39
C GLU A 96 -1.20 9.86 -23.23
N LEU A 97 -1.11 8.53 -23.14
CA LEU A 97 -1.72 7.77 -22.05
C LEU A 97 -1.06 8.07 -20.70
N LYS A 98 0.26 8.11 -20.63
CA LYS A 98 1.01 8.47 -19.42
C LYS A 98 0.65 9.89 -18.95
N GLN A 99 0.55 10.84 -19.87
CA GLN A 99 0.14 12.21 -19.58
C GLN A 99 -1.30 12.27 -19.06
N ALA A 100 -2.23 11.57 -19.71
CA ALA A 100 -3.62 11.51 -19.27
C ALA A 100 -3.76 10.94 -17.85
N LEU A 101 -2.99 9.90 -17.51
CA LEU A 101 -2.97 9.30 -16.17
C LEU A 101 -2.41 10.29 -15.12
N ALA A 102 -1.39 11.08 -15.49
CA ALA A 102 -0.83 12.11 -14.62
C ALA A 102 -1.82 13.26 -14.38
N GLU A 103 -2.53 13.71 -15.43
CA GLU A 103 -3.55 14.75 -15.36
C GLU A 103 -4.79 14.30 -14.58
N GLN A 104 -5.23 13.05 -14.76
CA GLN A 104 -6.30 12.47 -13.94
C GLN A 104 -5.89 12.39 -12.46
N GLY A 105 -4.63 12.03 -12.17
CA GLY A 105 -4.05 12.12 -10.84
C GLY A 105 -4.08 13.54 -10.27
N ALA A 106 -3.83 14.56 -11.08
CA ALA A 106 -3.87 15.97 -10.69
C ALA A 106 -5.31 16.52 -10.51
N MET A 107 -6.28 16.08 -11.32
CA MET A 107 -7.69 16.46 -11.18
C MET A 107 -8.35 15.80 -9.95
N VAL A 108 -8.03 14.53 -9.66
CA VAL A 108 -8.47 13.88 -8.41
C VAL A 108 -7.88 14.58 -7.18
N ARG A 109 -6.68 15.15 -7.28
CA ARG A 109 -6.05 15.96 -6.22
C ARG A 109 -6.71 17.34 -6.02
N THR A 110 -7.42 17.90 -7.01
CA THR A 110 -8.00 19.27 -6.93
C THR A 110 -9.46 19.31 -6.48
N PHE A 111 -10.22 18.22 -6.61
CA PHE A 111 -11.63 18.14 -6.19
C PHE A 111 -11.86 17.48 -4.82
N GLN A 112 -10.81 17.08 -4.10
CA GLN A 112 -10.96 16.71 -2.69
C GLN A 112 -11.02 17.98 -1.82
N PRO A 113 -12.04 18.11 -0.94
CA PRO A 113 -12.06 19.21 0.02
C PRO A 113 -10.78 19.17 0.85
N LYS A 114 -10.01 20.26 0.75
CA LYS A 114 -8.73 20.46 1.40
C LYS A 114 -8.93 20.60 2.91
N VAL A 115 -9.04 19.46 3.59
CA VAL A 115 -8.50 19.27 4.94
C VAL A 115 -7.43 18.20 4.82
N MET A 116 -6.28 18.59 4.26
CA MET A 116 -5.09 17.74 4.26
C MET A 116 -4.56 17.66 5.69
N ALA A 117 -4.95 16.62 6.42
CA ALA A 117 -4.08 16.12 7.48
C ALA A 117 -2.90 15.43 6.78
N THR A 118 -1.85 16.16 6.42
CA THR A 118 -0.58 15.54 6.05
C THR A 118 0.06 15.00 7.33
N GLY A 119 0.16 13.68 7.45
CA GLY A 119 0.83 13.04 8.58
C GLY A 119 0.46 11.56 8.74
N PRO A 120 1.19 10.84 9.61
CA PRO A 120 0.92 9.44 9.93
C PRO A 120 -0.55 9.14 10.21
N GLN A 121 -1.23 10.06 10.89
CA GLN A 121 -2.62 9.89 11.32
C GLN A 121 -3.60 9.73 10.15
N ALA A 122 -3.41 10.45 9.04
CA ALA A 122 -4.31 10.35 7.89
C ALA A 122 -4.13 9.03 7.13
N MET A 123 -2.86 8.62 6.95
CA MET A 123 -2.54 7.30 6.39
C MET A 123 -3.12 6.19 7.27
N LEU A 124 -2.94 6.29 8.59
CA LEU A 124 -3.50 5.35 9.55
C LEU A 124 -5.03 5.31 9.48
N GLN A 125 -5.70 6.45 9.35
CA GLN A 125 -7.16 6.51 9.22
C GLN A 125 -7.67 5.73 7.99
N GLN A 126 -6.96 5.81 6.87
CA GLN A 126 -7.30 5.07 5.65
C GLN A 126 -7.02 3.56 5.79
N ALA A 127 -5.91 3.19 6.42
CA ALA A 127 -5.54 1.79 6.63
C ALA A 127 -6.35 1.09 7.74
N MET A 128 -6.94 1.86 8.67
CA MET A 128 -7.53 1.36 9.92
C MET A 128 -8.57 0.25 9.71
N PRO A 129 -9.53 0.34 8.76
CA PRO A 129 -10.52 -0.71 8.58
C PRO A 129 -9.88 -2.07 8.24
N ALA A 130 -8.84 -2.08 7.40
CA ALA A 130 -8.14 -3.29 7.04
C ALA A 130 -7.29 -3.83 8.21
N LEU A 131 -6.63 -2.94 8.96
CA LEU A 131 -5.86 -3.33 10.15
C LEU A 131 -6.74 -3.89 11.27
N GLN A 132 -7.90 -3.29 11.51
CA GLN A 132 -8.92 -3.79 12.45
C GLN A 132 -9.43 -5.17 12.02
N LYS A 133 -9.68 -5.35 10.72
CA LYS A 133 -10.04 -6.67 10.18
C LYS A 133 -8.95 -7.71 10.46
N MET A 134 -7.67 -7.38 10.31
CA MET A 134 -6.57 -8.29 10.67
C MET A 134 -6.59 -8.65 12.16
N GLY A 135 -6.93 -7.71 13.05
CA GLY A 135 -7.11 -7.97 14.48
C GLY A 135 -8.21 -8.99 14.82
N THR A 136 -9.12 -9.27 13.89
CA THR A 136 -10.15 -10.31 14.06
C THR A 136 -9.67 -11.71 13.65
N TYR A 137 -8.51 -11.84 13.00
CA TYR A 137 -8.00 -13.12 12.50
C TYR A 137 -7.61 -14.07 13.63
N ALA A 138 -7.44 -15.35 13.29
CA ALA A 138 -6.96 -16.34 14.24
C ALA A 138 -5.47 -16.14 14.55
N CYS A 139 -5.14 -16.11 15.84
CA CYS A 139 -3.77 -16.07 16.33
C CYS A 139 -3.21 -17.51 16.35
N THR A 140 -2.33 -17.85 15.41
CA THR A 140 -1.89 -19.24 15.22
C THR A 140 -0.97 -19.76 16.32
N ASP A 141 -0.37 -18.86 17.09
CA ASP A 141 0.51 -19.13 18.23
C ASP A 141 -0.16 -18.82 19.57
N ALA A 142 -1.50 -18.64 19.59
CA ALA A 142 -2.23 -18.33 20.82
C ALA A 142 -2.02 -19.35 21.94
N GLY A 143 -1.87 -20.64 21.60
CA GLY A 143 -1.59 -21.70 22.57
C GLY A 143 -0.28 -21.53 23.34
N THR A 144 0.66 -20.76 22.79
CA THR A 144 1.95 -20.46 23.42
C THR A 144 1.89 -19.19 24.27
N PHE A 145 1.20 -18.16 23.79
CA PHE A 145 1.31 -16.80 24.34
C PHE A 145 0.07 -16.32 25.11
N VAL A 146 -1.09 -16.98 24.97
CA VAL A 146 -2.33 -16.53 25.60
C VAL A 146 -2.61 -17.37 26.84
N SER A 147 -2.54 -16.72 28.00
CA SER A 147 -2.90 -17.32 29.28
C SER A 147 -4.40 -17.63 29.35
N LYS A 148 -4.76 -18.73 30.04
CA LYS A 148 -6.16 -19.07 30.40
C LYS A 148 -6.86 -17.99 31.24
N GLN A 149 -6.10 -17.11 31.91
CA GLN A 149 -6.64 -15.97 32.65
C GLN A 149 -6.94 -14.74 31.76
N ASN A 150 -6.59 -14.77 30.46
CA ASN A 150 -6.94 -13.68 29.56
C ASN A 150 -8.48 -13.58 29.44
N PRO A 151 -9.09 -12.39 29.63
CA PRO A 151 -10.54 -12.20 29.54
C PRO A 151 -11.16 -12.68 28.21
N HIS A 152 -10.38 -12.64 27.14
CA HIS A 152 -10.77 -13.02 25.79
C HIS A 152 -10.36 -14.46 25.42
N TYR A 153 -9.83 -15.25 26.36
CA TYR A 153 -9.25 -16.58 26.08
C TYR A 153 -10.18 -17.49 25.28
N GLN A 154 -11.45 -17.61 25.69
CA GLN A 154 -12.40 -18.50 25.01
C GLN A 154 -12.63 -18.08 23.55
N GLN A 155 -12.84 -16.79 23.29
CA GLN A 155 -13.03 -16.25 21.95
C GLN A 155 -11.78 -16.43 21.07
N ILE A 156 -10.60 -16.29 21.65
CA ILE A 156 -9.32 -16.50 20.93
C ILE A 156 -9.18 -17.97 20.54
N MET A 157 -9.40 -18.88 21.48
CA MET A 157 -9.28 -20.33 21.24
C MET A 157 -10.35 -20.85 20.28
N GLU A 158 -11.56 -20.28 20.30
CA GLU A 158 -12.61 -20.61 19.34
C GLU A 158 -12.24 -20.19 17.91
N ARG A 159 -11.69 -18.98 17.72
CA ARG A 159 -11.14 -18.55 16.42
C ARG A 159 -10.02 -19.45 15.94
N LEU A 160 -9.13 -19.86 16.84
CA LEU A 160 -8.04 -20.80 16.52
C LEU A 160 -8.59 -22.18 16.13
N LYS A 161 -9.61 -22.68 16.83
CA LYS A 161 -10.29 -23.93 16.49
C LYS A 161 -10.94 -23.86 15.10
N SER A 162 -11.73 -22.84 14.83
CA SER A 162 -12.35 -22.60 13.51
C SER A 162 -11.33 -22.50 12.38
N PHE A 163 -10.15 -21.96 12.66
CA PHE A 163 -9.02 -21.97 11.72
C PHE A 163 -8.49 -23.39 11.48
N ASN A 164 -8.23 -24.16 12.54
CA ASN A 164 -7.69 -25.52 12.44
C ASN A 164 -8.65 -26.50 11.75
N ASP A 165 -9.96 -26.27 11.85
CA ASP A 165 -10.99 -27.10 11.21
C ASP A 165 -11.12 -26.81 9.69
N ASN A 166 -10.36 -25.85 9.14
CA ASN A 166 -10.43 -25.46 7.72
C ASN A 166 -9.10 -25.71 6.97
N PRO A 167 -9.03 -26.75 6.10
CA PRO A 167 -7.82 -27.11 5.36
C PRO A 167 -7.28 -26.01 4.43
N ASP A 168 -8.14 -25.19 3.83
CA ASP A 168 -7.71 -24.13 2.92
C ASP A 168 -7.08 -22.97 3.67
N ARG A 169 -7.61 -22.64 4.85
CA ARG A 169 -7.00 -21.66 5.75
C ARG A 169 -5.64 -22.14 6.26
N LEU A 170 -5.54 -23.40 6.64
CA LEU A 170 -4.27 -24.04 7.03
C LEU A 170 -3.24 -23.95 5.90
N ARG A 171 -3.64 -24.27 4.66
CA ARG A 171 -2.76 -24.16 3.48
C ARG A 171 -2.27 -22.72 3.26
N GLY A 172 -3.16 -21.74 3.35
CA GLY A 172 -2.81 -20.32 3.24
C GLY A 172 -1.80 -19.90 4.32
N ASN A 173 -2.01 -20.31 5.56
CA ASN A 173 -1.10 -20.00 6.68
C ASN A 173 0.27 -20.67 6.50
N ASN A 174 0.31 -21.93 6.07
CA ASN A 174 1.56 -22.63 5.80
C ASN A 174 2.36 -21.94 4.68
N GLN A 175 1.69 -21.47 3.62
CA GLN A 175 2.32 -20.68 2.57
C GLN A 175 2.84 -19.34 3.12
N ALA A 176 2.04 -18.62 3.91
CA ALA A 176 2.47 -17.36 4.54
C ALA A 176 3.74 -17.55 5.40
N ASN A 177 3.78 -18.60 6.22
CA ASN A 177 4.92 -18.90 7.09
C ASN A 177 6.17 -19.27 6.28
N MET A 178 6.02 -20.07 5.23
CA MET A 178 7.14 -20.45 4.35
C MET A 178 7.74 -19.21 3.68
N MET A 179 6.89 -18.29 3.20
CA MET A 179 7.31 -17.03 2.59
C MET A 179 7.93 -16.07 3.62
N SER A 180 7.39 -16.02 4.84
CA SER A 180 7.96 -15.25 5.94
C SER A 180 9.36 -15.73 6.34
N ASN A 181 9.62 -17.03 6.28
CA ASN A 181 10.95 -17.59 6.52
C ASN A 181 11.95 -17.16 5.43
N MET A 182 11.52 -17.11 4.16
CA MET A 182 12.35 -16.58 3.08
C MET A 182 12.58 -15.06 3.23
N ALA A 183 11.56 -14.31 3.64
CA ALA A 183 11.70 -12.90 3.96
C ALA A 183 12.69 -12.67 5.11
N ALA A 184 12.73 -13.54 6.13
CA ALA A 184 13.72 -13.45 7.20
C ALA A 184 15.17 -13.63 6.72
N ILE A 185 15.40 -14.37 5.63
CA ILE A 185 16.72 -14.44 4.98
C ILE A 185 17.06 -13.10 4.31
N ALA A 186 16.11 -12.51 3.58
CA ALA A 186 16.29 -11.20 2.95
C ALA A 186 16.52 -10.08 3.99
N ALA A 187 15.79 -10.11 5.12
CA ALA A 187 16.00 -9.19 6.23
C ALA A 187 17.45 -9.21 6.75
N ARG A 188 18.07 -10.40 6.84
CA ARG A 188 19.50 -10.53 7.23
C ARG A 188 20.46 -9.99 6.18
N GLN A 189 20.02 -9.89 4.93
CA GLN A 189 20.79 -9.35 3.81
C GLN A 189 20.59 -7.83 3.64
N GLY A 190 19.66 -7.22 4.38
CA GLY A 190 19.52 -5.77 4.47
C GLY A 190 18.08 -5.29 4.64
N ASN A 191 17.15 -5.85 3.86
CA ASN A 191 15.75 -5.42 3.87
C ASN A 191 14.83 -6.51 3.28
N VAL A 192 13.59 -6.58 3.74
CA VAL A 192 12.52 -7.33 3.04
C VAL A 192 11.98 -6.46 1.91
N SER A 193 11.67 -7.04 0.74
CA SER A 193 11.05 -6.27 -0.34
C SER A 193 9.54 -6.09 -0.13
N LEU A 194 8.98 -4.98 -0.64
CA LEU A 194 7.54 -4.75 -0.61
C LEU A 194 6.74 -5.88 -1.28
N ASN A 195 7.23 -6.43 -2.39
CA ASN A 195 6.60 -7.55 -3.09
C ASN A 195 6.49 -8.80 -2.19
N GLN A 196 7.50 -9.07 -1.36
CA GLN A 196 7.43 -10.15 -0.38
C GLN A 196 6.35 -9.87 0.66
N LEU A 197 6.27 -8.65 1.19
CA LEU A 197 5.23 -8.27 2.15
C LEU A 197 3.82 -8.43 1.56
N GLN A 198 3.59 -7.94 0.33
CA GLN A 198 2.31 -8.05 -0.36
C GLN A 198 1.91 -9.52 -0.60
N SER A 199 2.88 -10.35 -0.98
CA SER A 199 2.62 -11.77 -1.22
C SER A 199 2.29 -12.51 0.07
N ILE A 200 2.96 -12.18 1.19
CA ILE A 200 2.62 -12.68 2.52
C ILE A 200 1.23 -12.20 2.94
N ALA A 201 0.91 -10.92 2.74
CA ALA A 201 -0.37 -10.33 3.06
C ALA A 201 -1.54 -11.02 2.35
N ALA A 202 -1.37 -11.39 1.08
CA ALA A 202 -2.37 -12.15 0.32
C ALA A 202 -2.64 -13.52 0.94
N ARG A 203 -1.59 -14.22 1.41
CA ARG A 203 -1.72 -15.53 2.07
C ARG A 203 -2.32 -15.42 3.47
N VAL A 204 -1.98 -14.39 4.23
CA VAL A 204 -2.61 -14.09 5.53
C VAL A 204 -4.09 -13.76 5.36
N ALA A 205 -4.46 -12.99 4.34
CA ALA A 205 -5.86 -12.69 4.04
C ALA A 205 -6.65 -13.96 3.65
N GLN A 206 -6.05 -14.85 2.86
CA GLN A 206 -6.63 -16.16 2.52
C GLN A 206 -6.78 -17.04 3.77
N ALA A 207 -5.77 -17.06 4.64
CA ALA A 207 -5.79 -17.85 5.87
C ALA A 207 -6.76 -17.29 6.93
N GLN A 208 -7.00 -15.97 6.90
CA GLN A 208 -7.62 -15.22 7.99
C GLN A 208 -6.98 -15.59 9.35
N ALA A 209 -5.65 -15.73 9.34
CA ALA A 209 -4.85 -16.22 10.45
C ALA A 209 -3.37 -15.84 10.25
N GLY A 210 -2.63 -15.76 11.36
CA GLY A 210 -1.18 -15.57 11.32
C GLY A 210 -0.54 -15.51 12.71
N CYS A 211 0.78 -15.40 12.71
CA CYS A 211 1.61 -15.12 13.89
C CYS A 211 2.09 -13.66 13.85
N CYS A 212 2.86 -13.23 14.86
CA CYS A 212 3.32 -11.84 14.94
C CYS A 212 4.04 -11.36 13.67
N THR A 213 4.92 -12.17 13.11
CA THR A 213 5.69 -11.82 11.90
C THR A 213 4.81 -11.64 10.66
N THR A 214 3.95 -12.63 10.34
CA THR A 214 3.13 -12.57 9.13
C THR A 214 2.05 -11.48 9.22
N LEU A 215 1.52 -11.22 10.41
CA LEU A 215 0.59 -10.12 10.65
C LEU A 215 1.28 -8.75 10.55
N ALA A 216 2.50 -8.60 11.08
CA ALA A 216 3.26 -7.35 10.95
C ALA A 216 3.60 -7.03 9.49
N TYR A 217 4.05 -8.03 8.72
CA TYR A 217 4.27 -7.88 7.27
C TYR A 217 2.99 -7.52 6.52
N SER A 218 1.86 -8.12 6.89
CA SER A 218 0.56 -7.80 6.29
C SER A 218 0.13 -6.37 6.59
N ALA A 219 0.32 -5.91 7.83
CA ALA A 219 0.02 -4.54 8.21
C ALA A 219 0.91 -3.53 7.49
N ALA A 220 2.22 -3.79 7.37
CA ALA A 220 3.12 -2.92 6.62
C ALA A 220 2.73 -2.85 5.13
N ALA A 221 2.41 -3.98 4.50
CA ALA A 221 1.90 -4.00 3.12
C ALA A 221 0.61 -3.20 2.96
N GLU A 222 -0.28 -3.21 3.96
CA GLU A 222 -1.50 -2.40 3.94
C GLU A 222 -1.20 -0.91 4.12
N LEU A 223 -0.36 -0.54 5.09
CA LEU A 223 0.01 0.84 5.37
C LEU A 223 0.68 1.52 4.17
N VAL A 224 1.58 0.80 3.48
CA VAL A 224 2.29 1.33 2.29
C VAL A 224 1.32 1.71 1.17
N LYS A 225 0.17 1.05 1.01
CA LYS A 225 -0.84 1.40 -0.02
C LYS A 225 -1.40 2.82 0.16
N HIS A 226 -1.44 3.29 1.41
CA HIS A 226 -2.00 4.59 1.77
C HIS A 226 -0.89 5.63 2.01
N ASN A 227 0.38 5.24 1.87
CA ASN A 227 1.54 6.10 2.09
C ASN A 227 1.90 6.89 0.82
N GLN A 228 1.14 7.95 0.55
CA GLN A 228 1.34 8.80 -0.62
C GLN A 228 2.78 9.32 -0.70
N ASP A 229 3.38 9.21 -1.88
CA ASP A 229 4.73 9.71 -2.21
C ASP A 229 5.81 9.27 -1.21
N ASN A 230 5.62 8.11 -0.56
CA ASN A 230 6.52 7.55 0.47
C ASN A 230 6.80 8.51 1.64
N GLN A 231 5.88 9.42 1.94
CA GLN A 231 6.09 10.52 2.91
C GLN A 231 6.33 10.04 4.34
N GLN A 232 5.70 8.94 4.74
CA GLN A 232 5.85 8.38 6.08
C GLN A 232 6.84 7.22 6.05
N ARG A 233 7.75 7.18 7.03
CA ARG A 233 8.55 6.00 7.28
C ARG A 233 7.69 4.91 7.90
N ILE A 234 7.70 3.72 7.34
CA ILE A 234 6.99 2.52 7.77
C ILE A 234 8.02 1.42 7.91
N GLU A 235 8.16 0.92 9.13
CA GLU A 235 9.12 -0.12 9.45
C GLU A 235 8.42 -1.32 10.06
N VAL A 236 8.79 -2.52 9.62
CA VAL A 236 8.51 -3.72 10.41
C VAL A 236 9.72 -3.92 11.29
N VAL A 237 9.51 -3.92 12.59
CA VAL A 237 10.57 -4.06 13.59
C VAL A 237 10.32 -5.31 14.43
N ALA A 238 11.40 -5.87 14.96
CA ALA A 238 11.31 -7.02 15.84
C ALA A 238 12.06 -6.76 17.15
N HIS A 239 11.44 -7.18 18.26
CA HIS A 239 12.15 -7.45 19.49
C HIS A 239 12.69 -8.88 19.44
N ARG A 240 13.98 -9.07 19.73
CA ARG A 240 14.59 -10.39 19.93
C ARG A 240 15.19 -10.50 21.32
N GLY A 241 14.56 -11.28 22.18
CA GLY A 241 15.12 -11.65 23.49
C GLY A 241 16.09 -12.83 23.42
N SER A 242 16.72 -13.13 24.56
CA SER A 242 17.74 -14.18 24.69
C SER A 242 17.19 -15.60 24.59
N LYS A 243 15.86 -15.81 24.71
CA LYS A 243 15.21 -17.12 24.62
C LYS A 243 14.59 -17.43 23.24
N GLY A 244 15.13 -16.83 22.18
CA GLY A 244 14.75 -17.14 20.80
C GLY A 244 13.27 -16.83 20.49
N HIS A 245 12.57 -17.74 19.82
CA HIS A 245 11.20 -17.54 19.33
C HIS A 245 10.19 -17.14 20.44
N THR A 246 10.36 -17.64 21.67
CA THR A 246 9.45 -17.32 22.80
C THR A 246 9.61 -15.89 23.34
N GLN A 247 10.65 -15.19 22.91
CA GLN A 247 10.89 -13.78 23.20
C GLN A 247 11.10 -12.99 21.90
N THR A 248 10.52 -13.44 20.79
CA THR A 248 10.52 -12.70 19.54
C THR A 248 9.13 -12.13 19.30
N HIS A 249 9.04 -10.83 19.02
CA HIS A 249 7.80 -10.18 18.64
C HIS A 249 8.03 -9.21 17.50
N CYS A 250 7.16 -9.23 16.49
CA CYS A 250 7.22 -8.36 15.33
C CYS A 250 5.99 -7.45 15.29
N PHE A 251 6.19 -6.17 15.01
CA PHE A 251 5.15 -5.16 14.88
C PHE A 251 5.59 -4.06 13.91
N VAL A 252 4.70 -3.13 13.59
CA VAL A 252 4.98 -2.03 12.66
C VAL A 252 5.15 -0.71 13.42
N VAL A 253 6.14 0.07 13.03
CA VAL A 253 6.34 1.45 13.48
C VAL A 253 6.10 2.38 12.30
N VAL A 254 5.33 3.44 12.52
CA VAL A 254 5.02 4.46 11.51
C VAL A 254 5.49 5.81 12.02
N GLY A 255 6.14 6.61 11.16
CA GLY A 255 6.46 8.01 11.45
C GLY A 255 7.60 8.19 12.45
N ARG A 256 8.46 7.18 12.62
CA ARG A 256 9.66 7.30 13.45
C ARG A 256 10.66 8.26 12.82
N ASP A 257 11.21 9.16 13.64
CA ASP A 257 12.25 10.09 13.23
C ASP A 257 13.45 9.34 12.61
N PRO A 258 13.89 9.69 11.38
CA PRO A 258 15.03 9.07 10.71
C PRO A 258 16.33 9.08 11.52
N SER A 259 16.53 10.11 12.33
CA SER A 259 17.73 10.30 13.17
C SER A 259 17.64 9.57 14.53
N SER A 260 16.50 8.98 14.86
CA SER A 260 16.30 8.32 16.15
C SER A 260 16.96 6.95 16.23
N GLU A 261 17.30 6.55 17.45
CA GLU A 261 17.80 5.20 17.73
C GLU A 261 16.63 4.20 17.85
N LEU A 262 16.70 3.09 17.11
CA LEU A 262 15.63 2.08 17.15
C LEU A 262 15.44 1.52 18.56
N SER A 263 16.50 1.24 19.32
CA SER A 263 16.39 0.68 20.67
C SER A 263 15.95 1.68 21.74
N LYS A 264 15.75 2.97 21.39
CA LYS A 264 15.36 4.05 22.30
C LYS A 264 14.04 4.70 21.88
N PRO A 265 12.88 4.07 22.17
CA PRO A 265 11.53 4.57 21.87
C PRO A 265 11.27 6.04 22.20
N GLU A 266 11.86 6.54 23.27
CA GLU A 266 11.77 7.93 23.72
C GLU A 266 12.35 8.94 22.70
N THR A 267 13.22 8.48 21.80
CA THR A 267 13.84 9.30 20.75
C THR A 267 13.05 9.30 19.44
N TRP A 268 12.02 8.47 19.29
CA TRP A 268 11.34 8.24 18.00
C TRP A 268 10.47 9.40 17.51
N GLY A 269 10.26 10.41 18.34
CA GLY A 269 9.45 11.59 18.03
C GLY A 269 7.95 11.39 18.30
N LYS A 270 7.23 12.52 18.35
CA LYS A 270 5.79 12.56 18.71
C LYS A 270 4.86 12.01 17.63
N GLN A 271 5.37 11.87 16.40
CA GLN A 271 4.64 11.35 15.25
C GLN A 271 4.73 9.83 15.13
N ALA A 272 5.52 9.17 16.00
CA ALA A 272 5.70 7.73 15.97
C ALA A 272 4.46 7.00 16.51
N HIS A 273 3.96 6.05 15.73
CA HIS A 273 2.88 5.14 16.12
C HIS A 273 3.34 3.69 16.05
N VAL A 274 2.81 2.88 16.97
CA VAL A 274 3.04 1.43 17.02
C VAL A 274 1.77 0.74 16.57
N ILE A 275 1.85 -0.11 15.55
CA ILE A 275 0.74 -0.87 14.98
C ILE A 275 1.03 -2.36 15.14
N ASP A 276 0.14 -3.05 15.85
CA ASP A 276 0.31 -4.44 16.25
C ASP A 276 -1.01 -5.22 16.08
N PRO A 277 -1.27 -5.73 14.86
CA PRO A 277 -2.46 -6.55 14.63
C PRO A 277 -2.44 -7.85 15.42
N TRP A 278 -1.25 -8.40 15.73
CA TRP A 278 -1.14 -9.61 16.53
C TRP A 278 -1.66 -9.38 17.95
N ALA A 279 -1.30 -8.27 18.59
CA ALA A 279 -1.85 -7.89 19.89
C ALA A 279 -3.39 -7.82 19.84
N ALA A 280 -3.96 -7.23 18.78
CA ALA A 280 -5.41 -7.18 18.59
C ALA A 280 -6.03 -8.58 18.44
N THR A 281 -5.35 -9.54 17.78
CA THR A 281 -5.85 -10.93 17.69
C THR A 281 -6.00 -11.61 19.05
N ILE A 282 -5.28 -11.17 20.08
CA ILE A 282 -5.34 -11.73 21.44
C ILE A 282 -6.07 -10.83 22.46
N GLY A 283 -6.86 -9.87 21.97
CA GLY A 283 -7.65 -8.96 22.80
C GLY A 283 -6.90 -7.72 23.30
N GLY A 284 -5.68 -7.48 22.82
CA GLY A 284 -4.91 -6.27 23.06
C GLY A 284 -5.35 -5.10 22.16
N ARG A 285 -4.64 -3.97 22.30
CA ARG A 285 -4.84 -2.80 21.44
C ARG A 285 -4.16 -3.03 20.08
N LEU A 286 -4.79 -2.58 19.00
CA LEU A 286 -4.18 -2.57 17.67
C LEU A 286 -3.09 -1.49 17.53
N GLN A 287 -3.31 -0.33 18.14
CA GLN A 287 -2.45 0.85 18.01
C GLN A 287 -1.99 1.32 19.39
N GLY A 288 -0.75 1.79 19.46
CA GLY A 288 -0.18 2.46 20.62
C GLY A 288 0.82 3.53 20.23
N THR A 289 1.56 4.00 21.23
CA THR A 289 2.66 4.96 21.09
C THR A 289 3.95 4.34 21.64
N PRO A 290 5.13 4.90 21.34
CA PRO A 290 6.39 4.37 21.86
C PRO A 290 6.45 4.29 23.39
N SER A 291 5.78 5.22 24.09
CA SER A 291 5.66 5.22 25.56
C SER A 291 4.61 4.26 26.10
N ASN A 292 3.68 3.80 25.26
CA ASN A 292 2.57 2.94 25.66
C ASN A 292 2.24 1.94 24.53
N PRO A 293 3.16 1.00 24.24
CA PRO A 293 2.99 0.05 23.15
C PRO A 293 1.86 -0.95 23.44
N PRO A 294 1.28 -1.59 22.41
CA PRO A 294 0.33 -2.68 22.59
C PRO A 294 0.83 -3.84 23.45
N ILE A 295 2.10 -4.23 23.27
CA ILE A 295 2.78 -5.30 24.00
C ILE A 295 4.03 -4.71 24.67
N ALA A 296 3.98 -4.54 26.00
CA ALA A 296 5.04 -3.87 26.75
C ALA A 296 6.17 -4.81 27.23
N ASN A 297 5.91 -6.11 27.35
CA ASN A 297 6.88 -7.09 27.85
C ASN A 297 7.85 -7.64 26.78
N LEU A 298 7.68 -7.24 25.52
CA LEU A 298 8.54 -7.57 24.38
C LEU A 298 8.97 -6.28 23.67
N TRP A 299 9.51 -5.36 24.46
CA TRP A 299 9.86 -3.99 24.12
C TRP A 299 11.20 -3.61 24.79
N PRO A 300 12.04 -2.74 24.20
CA PRO A 300 11.95 -2.09 22.88
C PRO A 300 12.34 -3.04 21.73
N PRO A 301 12.08 -2.69 20.46
CA PRO A 301 12.60 -3.48 19.34
C PRO A 301 14.12 -3.39 19.25
N THR A 302 14.73 -4.43 18.70
CA THR A 302 16.18 -4.59 18.57
C THR A 302 16.65 -4.55 17.12
N GLU A 303 15.75 -4.78 16.16
CA GLU A 303 16.07 -4.77 14.74
C GLU A 303 14.91 -4.26 13.89
N SER A 304 15.25 -3.70 12.73
CA SER A 304 14.30 -3.33 11.67
C SER A 304 14.50 -4.33 10.53
N VAL A 305 13.43 -5.05 10.17
CA VAL A 305 13.45 -6.11 9.15
C VAL A 305 12.88 -5.63 7.81
N PHE A 306 12.02 -4.62 7.85
CA PHE A 306 11.54 -3.88 6.70
C PHE A 306 11.62 -2.39 6.98
N ASP A 307 12.07 -1.61 6.01
CA ASP A 307 12.00 -0.15 6.01
C ASP A 307 11.71 0.32 4.59
N ASN A 308 10.58 1.01 4.39
CA ASN A 308 10.18 1.53 3.07
C ASN A 308 11.05 2.68 2.55
N HIS A 309 11.97 3.19 3.37
CA HIS A 309 12.97 4.20 2.97
C HIS A 309 14.33 3.58 2.64
N LYS A 310 14.47 2.25 2.73
CA LYS A 310 15.68 1.52 2.32
C LYS A 310 15.45 0.78 1.01
N GLU A 311 16.42 0.89 0.11
CA GLU A 311 16.50 0.11 -1.14
C GLU A 311 16.90 -1.36 -0.86
#